data_AF-A0A959Y2T5-F1
#
_entry.id   AF-A0A959Y2T5-F1
#
_cell.length_a   1.000
_cell.length_b   1.000
_cell.length_c   1.000
_cell.angle_alpha   90.00
_cell.angle_beta   90.00
_cell.angle_gamma   90.00
#
_symmetry.space_group_name_H-M   'P 1'
#
loop_
_entity.id
_entity.type
_entity.pdbx_description
1 polymer ?
#
loop_
_entity_poly.entity_id
_entity_poly.type
_entity_poly.pdbx_seq_one_letter_code
_entity_poly.pdbx_strand_id
1 'polypeptide(L)'
;NNWLLLVIHRKAGPRLYALTWYLDRDKRINAFIMTHEGLVYRISRHVIERYGERFDPTTNPLQRLRNFFQENYSYSAECTEQVGEDRFKVQVGMCHGMGLGEWDRKEGLVYINTFVNHGQLFQNQADSMERMDFERLLHQLSASQRRHLVALYKRKYPEDVGKPGMEWLERFAA
;
A
#
# COMPACT_ATOMS: atom_id res chain seq x y z
N ASN A 1 -0.37 2.08 25.70
CA ASN A 1 -0.44 1.52 24.34
C ASN A 1 -1.25 2.42 23.46
N ASN A 2 -0.69 2.77 22.31
CA ASN A 2 -1.25 3.76 21.40
C ASN A 2 -1.68 3.06 20.12
N TRP A 3 -2.99 2.82 19.98
CA TRP A 3 -3.53 2.12 18.82
C TRP A 3 -4.81 2.79 18.31
N LEU A 4 -5.05 2.65 17.01
CA LEU A 4 -6.25 3.09 16.33
C LEU A 4 -6.69 1.97 15.38
N LEU A 5 -7.96 1.58 15.45
CA LEU A 5 -8.54 0.60 14.53
C LEU A 5 -9.42 1.32 13.53
N LEU A 6 -9.28 0.93 12.27
CA LEU A 6 -10.17 1.32 11.19
C LEU A 6 -10.91 0.08 10.73
N VAL A 7 -12.23 0.07 10.93
CA VAL A 7 -13.13 -1.01 10.48
C VAL A 7 -13.91 -0.49 9.30
N ILE A 8 -13.79 -1.17 8.16
CA ILE A 8 -14.47 -0.78 6.93
C ILE A 8 -15.37 -1.92 6.49
N HIS A 9 -16.65 -1.62 6.39
CA HIS A 9 -17.63 -2.54 5.83
C HIS A 9 -17.61 -2.46 4.31
N ARG A 10 -17.23 -3.54 3.63
CA ARG A 10 -17.25 -3.65 2.16
C ARG A 10 -18.24 -4.73 1.71
N LYS A 11 -18.57 -4.76 0.42
CA LYS A 11 -19.37 -5.84 -0.18
C LYS A 11 -18.73 -7.23 -0.02
N ALA A 12 -17.40 -7.28 0.09
CA ALA A 12 -16.64 -8.50 0.35
C ALA A 12 -16.59 -8.90 1.84
N GLY A 13 -17.24 -8.14 2.73
CA GLY A 13 -17.20 -8.32 4.18
C GLY A 13 -16.48 -7.18 4.91
N PRO A 14 -16.48 -7.22 6.25
CA PRO A 14 -15.74 -6.24 7.06
C PRO A 14 -14.23 -6.48 6.94
N ARG A 15 -13.47 -5.39 6.94
CA ARG A 15 -12.00 -5.40 7.00
C ARG A 15 -11.52 -4.53 8.13
N LEU A 16 -10.47 -5.01 8.79
CA LEU A 16 -9.84 -4.30 9.90
C LEU A 16 -8.42 -3.93 9.50
N TYR A 17 -8.08 -2.68 9.76
CA TYR A 17 -6.74 -2.13 9.63
C TYR A 17 -6.36 -1.55 10.99
N ALA A 18 -5.14 -1.83 11.44
CA ALA A 18 -4.69 -1.39 12.75
C ALA A 18 -3.46 -0.49 12.61
N LEU A 19 -3.51 0.68 13.23
CA LEU A 19 -2.39 1.57 13.39
C LEU A 19 -1.90 1.49 14.84
N THR A 20 -0.60 1.31 15.03
CA THR A 20 0.08 1.52 16.31
C THR A 20 1.27 2.44 16.11
N TRP A 21 1.62 3.24 17.11
CA TRP A 21 2.73 4.18 17.00
C TRP A 21 3.56 4.28 18.27
N TYR A 22 4.82 4.67 18.07
CA TYR A 22 5.81 4.85 19.12
C TYR A 22 6.66 6.08 18.82
N LEU A 23 7.33 6.58 19.86
CA LEU A 23 8.34 7.62 19.73
C LEU A 23 9.72 6.99 19.77
N ASP A 24 10.61 7.40 18.87
CA ASP A 24 12.02 7.03 18.95
C ASP A 24 12.74 7.79 20.07
N ARG A 25 14.05 7.56 20.23
CA ARG A 25 14.88 8.21 21.24
C ARG A 25 14.88 9.74 21.12
N ASP A 26 14.64 10.27 19.93
CA ASP A 26 14.59 11.70 19.63
C ASP A 26 13.16 12.27 19.72
N LYS A 27 12.20 11.50 20.29
CA LYS A 27 10.77 11.85 20.38
C LYS A 27 10.08 12.01 19.02
N ARG A 28 10.59 11.36 17.96
CA ARG A 28 10.00 11.40 16.62
C ARG A 28 9.07 10.21 16.41
N ILE A 29 7.95 10.46 15.74
CA ILE A 29 6.87 9.47 15.58
C ILE A 29 7.22 8.44 14.51
N ASN A 30 7.06 7.16 14.84
CA ASN A 30 7.12 6.03 13.93
C ASN A 30 5.88 5.17 14.15
N ALA A 31 5.48 4.39 13.14
CA ALA A 31 4.26 3.61 13.24
C ALA A 31 4.39 2.22 12.61
N PHE A 32 3.46 1.34 13.00
CA PHE A 32 3.16 0.12 12.27
C PHE A 32 1.71 0.15 11.83
N ILE A 33 1.47 -0.27 10.60
CA ILE A 33 0.14 -0.47 10.04
C ILE A 33 0.02 -1.96 9.70
N MET A 34 -0.94 -2.62 10.35
CA MET A 34 -1.31 -3.99 10.04
C MET A 34 -2.53 -3.95 9.12
N THR A 35 -2.41 -4.62 7.98
CA THR A 35 -3.49 -4.74 7.01
C THR A 35 -4.34 -5.97 7.29
N HIS A 36 -5.55 -5.99 6.73
CA HIS A 36 -6.46 -7.13 6.83
C HIS A 36 -5.90 -8.45 6.28
N GLU A 37 -4.83 -8.41 5.48
CA GLU A 37 -4.15 -9.58 4.91
C GLU A 37 -3.04 -10.13 5.83
N GLY A 38 -2.84 -9.50 6.99
CA GLY A 38 -1.86 -9.94 7.99
C GLY A 38 -0.45 -9.38 7.79
N LEU A 39 -0.18 -8.68 6.68
CA LEU A 39 1.12 -8.03 6.46
C LEU A 39 1.24 -6.73 7.28
N VAL A 40 2.42 -6.54 7.87
CA VAL A 40 2.74 -5.40 8.73
C VAL A 40 3.70 -4.44 8.03
N TYR A 41 3.34 -3.18 8.02
CA TYR A 41 4.10 -2.10 7.39
C TYR A 41 4.64 -1.15 8.45
N ARG A 42 5.96 -1.10 8.61
CA ARG A 42 6.62 -0.10 9.42
C ARG A 42 6.70 1.20 8.64
N ILE A 43 6.07 2.25 9.15
CA ILE A 43 6.09 3.59 8.59
C ILE A 43 7.14 4.42 9.33
N SER A 44 8.19 4.82 8.60
CA SER A 44 9.21 5.69 9.16
C SER A 44 8.65 7.09 9.44
N ARG A 45 9.31 7.84 10.33
CA ARG A 45 9.01 9.27 10.52
C ARG A 45 9.06 10.08 9.23
N HIS A 46 9.97 9.72 8.33
CA HIS A 46 10.24 10.48 7.12
C HIS A 46 9.07 10.39 6.15
N VAL A 47 8.38 9.26 6.10
CA VAL A 47 7.10 9.12 5.36
C VAL A 47 6.08 10.14 5.84
N ILE A 48 5.92 10.27 7.16
CA ILE A 48 4.94 11.19 7.76
C ILE A 48 5.33 12.65 7.53
N GLU A 49 6.62 12.98 7.59
CA GLU A 49 7.13 14.31 7.25
C GLU A 49 6.84 14.67 5.78
N ARG A 50 7.22 13.79 4.84
CA ARG A 50 6.99 13.97 3.39
C ARG A 50 5.51 14.08 3.03
N TYR A 51 4.65 13.28 3.67
CA TYR A 51 3.21 13.41 3.51
C TYR A 51 2.70 14.77 3.99
N GLY A 52 3.19 15.22 5.15
CA GLY A 52 2.84 16.50 5.76
C GLY A 52 3.17 17.70 4.91
N GLU A 53 4.35 17.71 4.27
CA GLU A 53 4.77 18.81 3.38
C GLU A 53 3.73 19.13 2.31
N ARG A 54 2.99 18.12 1.83
CA ARG A 54 1.98 18.28 0.77
C ARG A 54 0.56 18.41 1.28
N PHE A 55 0.14 17.53 2.19
CA PHE A 55 -1.27 17.36 2.54
C PHE A 55 -1.65 17.98 3.89
N ASP A 56 -0.68 18.14 4.79
CA ASP A 56 -0.92 18.47 6.20
C ASP A 56 0.22 19.32 6.81
N PRO A 57 0.57 20.48 6.21
CA PRO A 57 1.81 21.20 6.55
C PRO A 57 1.77 21.80 7.96
N THR A 58 0.59 22.22 8.44
CA THR A 58 0.39 22.85 9.74
C THR A 58 -0.03 21.87 10.84
N THR A 59 -0.37 20.64 10.46
CA THR A 59 -0.87 19.59 11.36
C THR A 59 0.26 19.03 12.22
N ASN A 60 0.00 18.80 13.52
CA ASN A 60 0.99 18.17 14.39
C ASN A 60 1.30 16.71 13.96
N PRO A 61 2.48 16.15 14.33
CA PRO A 61 2.89 14.84 13.82
C PRO A 61 1.93 13.67 14.10
N LEU A 62 1.26 13.67 15.26
CA LEU A 62 0.31 12.61 15.61
C LEU A 62 -0.97 12.70 14.79
N GLN A 63 -1.54 13.90 14.67
CA GLN A 63 -2.73 14.10 13.85
C GLN A 63 -2.43 13.81 12.37
N ARG A 64 -1.24 14.19 11.89
CA ARG A 64 -0.77 13.88 10.55
C ARG A 64 -0.65 12.37 10.30
N LEU A 65 -0.13 11.62 11.27
CA LEU A 65 -0.10 10.15 11.18
C LEU A 65 -1.52 9.55 11.09
N ARG A 66 -2.47 10.09 11.86
CA ARG A 66 -3.88 9.64 11.82
C ARG A 66 -4.51 9.93 10.46
N ASN A 67 -4.32 11.13 9.94
CA ASN A 67 -4.79 11.51 8.60
C ASN A 67 -4.15 10.61 7.54
N PHE A 68 -2.83 10.43 7.57
CA PHE A 68 -2.12 9.53 6.68
C PHE A 68 -2.73 8.12 6.70
N PHE A 69 -2.97 7.55 7.89
CA PHE A 69 -3.57 6.23 8.03
C PHE A 69 -5.01 6.17 7.48
N GLN A 70 -5.85 7.16 7.79
CA GLN A 70 -7.23 7.20 7.32
C GLN A 70 -7.34 7.28 5.80
N GLU A 71 -6.40 7.96 5.15
CA GLU A 71 -6.39 8.11 3.70
C GLU A 71 -5.68 6.95 2.99
N ASN A 72 -4.66 6.36 3.62
CA ASN A 72 -3.76 5.41 2.97
C ASN A 72 -3.83 3.98 3.52
N TYR A 73 -4.76 3.59 4.38
CA TYR A 73 -4.81 2.25 5.00
C TYR A 73 -4.80 1.04 4.03
N SER A 74 -5.12 1.22 2.75
CA SER A 74 -5.11 0.15 1.75
C SER A 74 -3.79 0.16 0.98
N TYR A 75 -3.03 -0.93 1.09
CA TYR A 75 -1.74 -1.09 0.43
C TYR A 75 -1.77 -2.21 -0.61
N SER A 76 -0.94 -2.06 -1.64
CA SER A 76 -0.48 -3.13 -2.53
C SER A 76 1.03 -2.95 -2.67
N ALA A 77 1.77 -4.05 -2.74
CA ALA A 77 3.23 -4.03 -2.69
C ALA A 77 3.83 -4.81 -3.86
N GLU A 78 4.79 -4.20 -4.56
CA GLU A 78 5.52 -4.78 -5.68
C GLU A 78 7.01 -4.89 -5.32
N CYS A 79 7.56 -6.11 -5.33
CA CYS A 79 9.00 -6.34 -5.19
C CYS A 79 9.70 -5.93 -6.49
N THR A 80 10.76 -5.13 -6.38
CA THR A 80 11.50 -4.61 -7.54
C THR A 80 12.87 -5.25 -7.72
N GLU A 81 13.58 -5.53 -6.62
CA GLU A 81 14.94 -6.07 -6.64
C GLU A 81 15.20 -6.88 -5.38
N GLN A 82 15.90 -8.01 -5.49
CA GLN A 82 16.38 -8.75 -4.33
C GLN A 82 17.72 -8.15 -3.86
N VAL A 83 17.81 -7.79 -2.58
CA VAL A 83 19.02 -7.17 -1.99
C VAL A 83 19.71 -8.05 -0.96
N GLY A 84 19.09 -9.15 -0.56
CA GLY A 84 19.66 -10.14 0.35
C GLY A 84 18.84 -11.42 0.39
N GLU A 85 19.28 -12.36 1.23
CA GLU A 85 18.46 -13.52 1.59
C GLU A 85 17.19 -13.01 2.29
N ASP A 86 16.02 -13.33 1.74
CA ASP A 86 14.70 -12.87 2.19
C ASP A 86 14.45 -11.36 2.22
N ARG A 87 15.32 -10.55 1.59
CA ARG A 87 15.20 -9.08 1.57
C ARG A 87 15.06 -8.53 0.16
N PHE A 88 14.02 -7.71 -0.04
CA PHE A 88 13.68 -7.14 -1.35
C PHE A 88 13.44 -5.64 -1.26
N LYS A 89 13.89 -4.86 -2.24
CA LYS A 89 13.38 -3.51 -2.45
C LYS A 89 11.92 -3.60 -2.89
N VAL A 90 11.09 -2.71 -2.34
CA VAL A 90 9.64 -2.75 -2.56
C VAL A 90 9.10 -1.35 -2.83
N GLN A 91 8.13 -1.29 -3.74
CA GLN A 91 7.24 -0.17 -3.95
C GLN A 91 5.88 -0.50 -3.35
N VAL A 92 5.29 0.41 -2.60
CA VAL A 92 4.00 0.20 -1.94
C VAL A 92 3.02 1.26 -2.42
N GLY A 93 2.03 0.86 -3.21
CA GLY A 93 0.97 1.72 -3.68
C GLY A 93 -0.02 2.07 -2.58
N MET A 94 -0.36 3.35 -2.48
CA MET A 94 -1.29 3.93 -1.51
C MET A 94 -2.22 4.93 -2.21
N CYS A 95 -3.31 5.34 -1.56
CA CYS A 95 -4.28 6.26 -2.18
C CYS A 95 -3.70 7.64 -2.55
N HIS A 96 -2.74 8.17 -1.77
CA HIS A 96 -2.16 9.50 -2.01
C HIS A 96 -0.77 9.46 -2.64
N GLY A 97 -0.22 8.27 -2.90
CA GLY A 97 1.10 8.12 -3.49
C GLY A 97 1.74 6.77 -3.21
N MET A 98 3.06 6.73 -3.34
CA MET A 98 3.88 5.53 -3.25
C MET A 98 4.80 5.58 -2.04
N GLY A 99 4.82 4.51 -1.25
CA GLY A 99 5.88 4.23 -0.30
C GLY A 99 7.05 3.50 -0.96
N LEU A 100 8.29 3.85 -0.59
CA LEU A 100 9.49 3.13 -1.04
C LEU A 100 10.25 2.59 0.17
N GLY A 101 10.77 1.37 0.05
CA GLY A 101 11.68 0.82 1.05
C GLY A 101 12.01 -0.66 0.81
N GLU A 102 11.97 -1.46 1.87
CA GLU A 102 12.42 -2.86 1.85
C GLU A 102 11.39 -3.78 2.50
N TRP A 103 11.25 -4.99 1.96
CA TRP A 103 10.49 -6.06 2.58
C TRP A 103 11.46 -7.12 3.10
N ASP A 104 11.43 -7.34 4.40
CA ASP A 104 12.05 -8.49 5.07
C ASP A 104 11.01 -9.60 5.22
N ARG A 105 11.14 -10.65 4.40
CA ARG A 105 10.18 -11.76 4.39
C ARG A 105 10.33 -12.67 5.60
N LYS A 106 11.54 -12.77 6.16
CA LYS A 106 11.80 -13.59 7.35
C LYS A 106 11.08 -13.02 8.57
N GLU A 107 11.06 -11.70 8.70
CA GLU A 107 10.32 -11.01 9.76
C GLU A 107 8.85 -10.75 9.42
N GLY A 108 8.44 -10.93 8.17
CA GLY A 108 7.10 -10.60 7.71
C GLY A 108 6.79 -9.10 7.76
N LEU A 109 7.82 -8.25 7.59
CA LEU A 109 7.74 -6.81 7.80
C LEU A 109 8.15 -6.01 6.57
N VAL A 110 7.30 -5.05 6.18
CA VAL A 110 7.59 -4.09 5.11
C VAL A 110 8.01 -2.76 5.72
N TYR A 111 9.25 -2.36 5.49
CA TYR A 111 9.81 -1.08 5.92
C TYR A 111 9.56 -0.03 4.84
N ILE A 112 8.65 0.91 5.12
CA ILE A 112 8.43 2.07 4.25
C ILE A 112 9.25 3.23 4.79
N ASN A 113 10.30 3.57 4.04
CA ASN A 113 11.31 4.54 4.47
C ASN A 113 11.02 5.94 3.96
N THR A 114 10.41 6.07 2.77
CA THR A 114 10.04 7.36 2.18
C THR A 114 8.70 7.28 1.45
N PHE A 115 8.16 8.45 1.14
CA PHE A 115 6.88 8.62 0.45
C PHE A 115 7.01 9.63 -0.69
N VAL A 116 6.42 9.25 -1.83
CA VAL A 116 6.35 10.05 -3.05
C VAL A 116 4.88 10.24 -3.38
N ASN A 117 4.37 11.47 -3.35
CA ASN A 117 2.99 11.74 -3.75
C ASN A 117 2.81 11.56 -5.27
N HIS A 118 1.58 11.31 -5.72
CA HIS A 118 1.29 11.06 -7.13
C HIS A 118 1.86 12.12 -8.10
N GLY A 119 1.87 13.40 -7.71
CA GLY A 119 2.37 14.50 -8.55
C GLY A 119 3.90 14.52 -8.74
N GLN A 120 4.63 13.59 -8.13
CA GLN A 120 6.09 13.52 -8.15
C GLN A 120 6.63 12.15 -8.58
N LEU A 121 5.76 11.25 -9.07
CA LEU A 121 6.18 9.93 -9.53
C LEU A 121 6.95 10.03 -10.85
N PHE A 122 8.05 9.29 -10.96
CA PHE A 122 8.68 9.04 -12.26
C PHE A 122 7.81 8.09 -13.09
N GLN A 123 7.97 8.08 -14.42
CA GLN A 123 7.08 7.31 -15.31
C GLN A 123 7.00 5.83 -14.93
N ASN A 124 8.13 5.19 -14.65
CA ASN A 124 8.16 3.80 -14.21
C ASN A 124 7.41 3.55 -12.88
N GLN A 125 7.42 4.53 -11.97
CA GLN A 125 6.66 4.47 -10.73
C GLN A 125 5.17 4.70 -10.96
N ALA A 126 4.80 5.56 -11.93
CA ALA A 126 3.41 5.75 -12.32
C ALA A 126 2.81 4.46 -12.89
N ASP A 127 3.54 3.76 -13.77
CA ASP A 127 3.09 2.49 -14.35
C ASP A 127 2.90 1.40 -13.27
N SER A 128 3.84 1.30 -12.31
CA SER A 128 3.68 0.41 -11.14
C SER A 128 2.50 0.82 -10.26
N MET A 129 2.28 2.12 -10.06
CA MET A 129 1.14 2.62 -9.30
C MET A 129 -0.18 2.24 -9.96
N GLU A 130 -0.33 2.36 -11.27
CA GLU A 130 -1.56 1.98 -11.98
C GLU A 130 -1.89 0.49 -11.76
N ARG A 131 -0.89 -0.39 -11.81
CA ARG A 131 -1.06 -1.82 -11.51
C ARG A 131 -1.53 -2.03 -10.06
N MET A 132 -0.85 -1.40 -9.11
CA MET A 132 -1.20 -1.51 -7.68
C MET A 132 -2.56 -0.90 -7.36
N ASP A 133 -2.96 0.19 -8.02
CA ASP A 133 -4.27 0.82 -7.89
C ASP A 133 -5.37 -0.10 -8.38
N PHE A 134 -5.12 -0.78 -9.50
CA PHE A 134 -6.04 -1.78 -10.01
C PHE A 134 -6.16 -2.98 -9.07
N GLU A 135 -5.05 -3.49 -8.54
CA GLU A 135 -5.07 -4.54 -7.52
C GLU A 135 -5.91 -4.10 -6.31
N ARG A 136 -5.63 -2.92 -5.74
CA ARG A 136 -6.42 -2.38 -4.61
C ARG A 136 -7.91 -2.24 -4.94
N LEU A 137 -8.26 -1.86 -6.17
CA LEU A 137 -9.66 -1.84 -6.63
C LEU A 137 -10.26 -3.26 -6.62
N LEU A 138 -9.57 -4.26 -7.15
CA LEU A 138 -10.03 -5.65 -7.15
C LEU A 138 -10.29 -6.16 -5.73
N HIS A 139 -9.41 -5.83 -4.78
CA HIS A 139 -9.64 -6.18 -3.38
C HIS A 139 -10.93 -5.57 -2.84
N GLN A 140 -11.45 -4.46 -3.36
CA GLN A 140 -12.70 -3.86 -2.87
C GLN A 140 -13.97 -4.54 -3.42
N LEU A 141 -13.84 -5.37 -4.45
CA LEU A 141 -14.96 -5.99 -5.15
C LEU A 141 -15.34 -7.37 -4.57
N SER A 142 -16.63 -7.72 -4.68
CA SER A 142 -17.06 -9.10 -4.40
C SER A 142 -16.46 -10.09 -5.40
N ALA A 143 -16.46 -11.38 -5.09
CA ALA A 143 -15.96 -12.42 -6.00
C ALA A 143 -16.69 -12.40 -7.36
N SER A 144 -18.00 -12.15 -7.39
CA SER A 144 -18.76 -12.04 -8.64
C SER A 144 -18.36 -10.80 -9.46
N GLN A 145 -18.17 -9.65 -8.79
CA GLN A 145 -17.75 -8.42 -9.44
C GLN A 145 -16.32 -8.52 -9.99
N ARG A 146 -15.39 -9.14 -9.25
CA ARG A 146 -14.02 -9.39 -9.71
C ARG A 146 -13.99 -10.22 -10.99
N ARG A 147 -14.66 -11.38 -10.98
CA ARG A 147 -14.75 -12.24 -12.17
C ARG A 147 -15.34 -11.51 -13.38
N HIS A 148 -16.38 -10.72 -13.17
CA HIS A 148 -16.97 -9.91 -14.24
C HIS A 148 -16.00 -8.85 -14.79
N LEU A 149 -15.33 -8.11 -13.91
CA LEU A 149 -14.37 -7.08 -14.31
C LEU A 149 -13.16 -7.67 -15.04
N VAL A 150 -12.60 -8.76 -14.55
CA VAL A 150 -11.50 -9.48 -15.21
C VAL A 150 -11.94 -10.01 -16.59
N ALA A 151 -13.15 -10.57 -16.70
CA ALA A 151 -13.68 -11.03 -17.98
C ALA A 151 -13.87 -9.87 -18.97
N LEU A 152 -14.39 -8.72 -18.52
CA LEU A 152 -14.50 -7.51 -19.34
C LEU A 152 -13.13 -7.00 -19.79
N TYR A 153 -12.14 -6.98 -18.90
CA TYR A 153 -10.77 -6.56 -19.22
C TYR A 153 -10.17 -7.47 -20.31
N LYS A 154 -10.20 -8.79 -20.11
CA LYS A 154 -9.70 -9.77 -21.09
C LYS A 154 -10.39 -9.66 -22.46
N ARG A 155 -11.69 -9.32 -22.48
CA ARG A 155 -12.44 -9.10 -23.72
C ARG A 155 -12.03 -7.81 -24.43
N LYS A 156 -11.71 -6.76 -23.68
CA LYS A 156 -11.37 -5.44 -24.22
C LYS A 156 -9.90 -5.34 -24.67
N TYR A 157 -9.01 -6.04 -23.97
CA TYR A 157 -7.56 -6.05 -24.20
C TYR A 157 -7.04 -7.49 -24.33
N PRO A 158 -7.48 -8.25 -25.35
CA PRO A 158 -7.07 -9.64 -25.54
C PRO A 158 -5.55 -9.78 -25.73
N GLU A 159 -4.90 -8.77 -26.29
CA GLU A 159 -3.46 -8.71 -26.54
C GLU A 159 -2.62 -8.68 -25.27
N ASP A 160 -3.18 -8.29 -24.13
CA ASP A 160 -2.45 -8.18 -22.86
C ASP A 160 -2.47 -9.47 -22.03
N VAL A 161 -3.35 -10.41 -22.40
CA VAL A 161 -3.48 -11.68 -21.68
C VAL A 161 -2.24 -12.54 -21.90
N GLY A 162 -1.57 -12.93 -20.81
CA GLY A 162 -0.37 -13.77 -20.86
C GLY A 162 0.95 -13.02 -21.07
N LYS A 163 0.93 -11.67 -21.16
CA LYS A 163 2.17 -10.88 -21.17
C LYS A 163 2.86 -10.90 -19.80
N PRO A 164 4.21 -10.83 -19.75
CA PRO A 164 4.94 -10.58 -18.51
C PRO A 164 4.40 -9.33 -17.81
N GLY A 165 4.13 -9.45 -16.50
CA GLY A 165 3.51 -8.37 -15.72
C GLY A 165 1.97 -8.38 -15.71
N MET A 166 1.32 -9.32 -16.40
CA MET A 166 -0.14 -9.54 -16.35
C MET A 166 -0.54 -10.83 -15.61
N GLU A 167 0.44 -11.54 -15.03
CA GLU A 167 0.24 -12.74 -14.19
C GLU A 167 -0.70 -12.48 -13.00
N TRP A 168 -0.77 -11.24 -12.53
CA TRP A 168 -1.67 -10.84 -11.45
C TRP A 168 -3.14 -10.96 -11.86
N LEU A 169 -3.52 -10.79 -13.14
CA LEU A 169 -4.91 -10.95 -13.59
C LEU A 169 -5.42 -12.38 -13.39
N GLU A 170 -4.54 -13.38 -13.47
CA GLU A 170 -4.92 -14.78 -13.29
C GLU A 170 -5.24 -15.10 -11.82
N ARG A 171 -4.52 -14.45 -10.88
CA ARG A 171 -4.77 -14.59 -9.43
C ARG A 171 -6.18 -14.16 -9.02
N PHE A 172 -6.80 -13.24 -9.77
CA PHE A 172 -8.14 -12.72 -9.51
C PHE A 172 -9.23 -13.31 -10.41
N ALA A 173 -8.87 -14.18 -11.34
CA ALA A 173 -9.82 -14.84 -12.25
C ALA A 173 -10.44 -16.13 -11.67
N ALA A 174 -9.79 -16.74 -10.67
CA ALA A 174 -10.26 -17.93 -9.94
C ALA A 174 -11.37 -17.56 -8.94
#